data_AF-A0A928FSL4-F1
#
_entry.id   AF-A0A928FSL4-F1
#
_cell.length_a   1.000
_cell.length_b   1.000
_cell.length_c   1.000
_cell.angle_alpha   90.00
_cell.angle_beta   90.00
_cell.angle_gamma   90.00
#
_symmetry.space_group_name_H-M   'P 1'
#
loop_
_entity.id
_entity.type
_entity.pdbx_description
1 polymer ?
#
loop_
_entity_poly.entity_id
_entity_poly.type
_entity_poly.pdbx_seq_one_letter_code
_entity_poly.pdbx_strand_id
1 'polypeptide(L)'
;MHFRAQKKLSNETSINDSIDMDKDGNPLTYMEILAEEDNVLETVDKSIKLSVMMRAIENALDERERKIIERRYGLKGGGELPQREVAKLLGISRSYVSRIEKTALEKIEAYMRQRGIDGE
;
A
#
# COMPACT_ATOMS: atom_id res chain seq x y z
N MET A 1 33.45 27.38 -17.54
CA MET A 1 32.31 26.62 -18.11
C MET A 1 31.02 26.88 -17.30
N HIS A 2 30.61 28.14 -17.10
CA HIS A 2 29.39 28.48 -16.34
C HIS A 2 28.12 28.49 -17.21
N PHE A 3 28.20 29.09 -18.40
CA PHE A 3 27.05 29.26 -19.30
C PHE A 3 26.46 27.95 -19.86
N ARG A 4 27.28 26.90 -20.05
CA ARG A 4 26.79 25.58 -20.51
C ARG A 4 26.05 24.80 -19.41
N ALA A 5 26.36 25.06 -18.14
CA ALA A 5 25.66 24.44 -17.01
C ALA A 5 24.28 25.08 -16.79
N GLN A 6 24.17 26.41 -16.94
CA GLN A 6 22.88 27.12 -16.83
C GLN A 6 21.85 26.74 -17.90
N LYS A 7 22.29 26.31 -19.09
CA LYS A 7 21.36 25.84 -20.14
C LYS A 7 20.57 24.59 -19.71
N LYS A 8 21.07 23.80 -18.75
CA LYS A 8 20.32 22.66 -18.20
C LYS A 8 19.17 23.08 -17.30
N LEU A 9 19.28 24.24 -16.64
CA LEU A 9 18.25 24.79 -15.75
C LEU A 9 17.26 25.72 -16.47
N SER A 10 17.32 25.88 -17.79
CA SER A 10 16.45 26.88 -18.46
C SER A 10 14.96 26.56 -18.39
N ASN A 11 14.61 25.33 -18.02
CA ASN A 11 13.23 24.87 -17.87
C ASN A 11 12.87 24.60 -16.39
N GLU A 12 13.72 25.02 -15.46
CA GLU A 12 13.43 24.93 -14.02
C GLU A 12 12.82 26.26 -13.55
N THR A 13 11.81 26.20 -12.70
CA THR A 13 11.12 27.36 -12.11
C THR A 13 10.94 27.07 -10.63
N SER A 14 11.05 28.10 -9.79
CA SER A 14 10.89 27.93 -8.35
C SER A 14 9.41 27.80 -8.01
N ILE A 15 9.08 26.88 -7.12
CA ILE A 15 7.69 26.66 -6.65
C ILE A 15 7.18 27.88 -5.86
N ASN A 16 8.09 28.73 -5.36
CA ASN A 16 7.77 29.98 -4.69
C ASN A 16 7.59 31.16 -5.65
N ASP A 17 7.76 30.95 -6.96
CA ASP A 17 7.58 32.02 -7.95
C ASP A 17 6.09 32.39 -8.06
N SER A 18 5.81 33.69 -8.11
CA SER A 18 4.46 34.22 -8.26
C SER A 18 3.97 34.07 -9.70
N ILE A 19 2.78 33.53 -9.87
CA ILE A 19 2.10 33.31 -11.15
C ILE A 19 1.12 34.45 -11.44
N ASP A 20 0.40 34.89 -10.42
CA ASP A 20 -0.68 35.87 -10.53
C ASP A 20 -0.82 36.67 -9.22
N MET A 21 -1.80 37.58 -9.15
CA MET A 21 -2.20 38.27 -7.92
C MET A 21 -3.68 38.00 -7.62
N ASP A 22 -4.00 37.79 -6.35
CA ASP A 22 -5.40 37.69 -5.92
C ASP A 22 -6.12 39.07 -5.98
N LYS A 23 -7.40 39.09 -5.62
CA LYS A 23 -8.21 40.33 -5.63
C LYS A 23 -7.74 41.39 -4.62
N ASP A 24 -6.95 40.98 -3.64
CA ASP A 24 -6.41 41.82 -2.57
C ASP A 24 -4.94 42.23 -2.85
N GLY A 25 -4.37 41.78 -3.98
CA GLY A 25 -3.02 42.11 -4.43
C GLY A 25 -1.92 41.21 -3.85
N ASN A 26 -2.27 40.10 -3.20
CA ASN A 26 -1.27 39.14 -2.73
C ASN A 26 -0.77 38.28 -3.90
N PRO A 27 0.55 38.04 -4.01
CA PRO A 27 1.11 37.20 -5.05
C PRO A 27 0.70 35.73 -4.84
N LEU A 28 0.02 35.15 -5.82
CA LEU A 28 -0.33 33.74 -5.89
C LEU A 28 0.85 32.94 -6.44
N THR A 29 1.34 31.96 -5.69
CA THR A 29 2.53 31.15 -6.03
C THR A 29 2.18 29.77 -6.58
N TYR A 30 3.13 29.10 -7.26
CA TYR A 30 2.94 27.70 -7.68
C TYR A 30 2.61 26.78 -6.51
N MET A 31 3.21 26.98 -5.33
CA MET A 31 2.91 26.18 -4.14
C MET A 31 1.42 26.20 -3.75
N GLU A 32 0.74 27.32 -3.96
CA GLU A 32 -0.66 27.47 -3.53
C GLU A 32 -1.66 26.85 -4.52
N ILE A 33 -1.26 26.60 -5.77
CA ILE A 33 -2.11 26.03 -6.82
C ILE A 33 -1.84 24.54 -7.03
N LEU A 34 -0.64 24.07 -6.70
CA LEU A 34 -0.28 22.67 -6.81
C LEU A 34 -1.17 21.83 -5.89
N ALA A 35 -2.10 21.10 -6.50
CA ALA A 35 -2.90 20.10 -5.81
C ALA A 35 -2.06 18.84 -5.59
N GLU A 36 -2.08 18.33 -4.37
CA GLU A 36 -1.55 17.01 -4.05
C GLU A 36 -2.67 15.98 -4.17
N GLU A 37 -2.38 14.82 -4.77
CA GLU A 37 -3.35 13.72 -4.86
C GLU A 37 -3.56 13.00 -3.52
N ASP A 38 -2.83 13.39 -2.46
CA ASP A 38 -2.88 12.71 -1.16
C ASP A 38 -4.21 12.93 -0.45
N ASN A 39 -5.06 11.91 -0.56
CA ASN A 39 -6.33 11.84 0.13
C ASN A 39 -6.14 11.25 1.54
N VAL A 40 -6.13 12.11 2.56
CA VAL A 40 -6.06 11.71 3.98
C VAL A 40 -7.12 10.64 4.31
N LEU A 41 -8.30 10.72 3.69
CA LEU A 41 -9.37 9.75 3.87
C LEU A 41 -8.96 8.34 3.43
N GLU A 42 -8.27 8.21 2.29
CA GLU A 42 -7.77 6.93 1.80
C GLU A 42 -6.70 6.35 2.71
N THR A 43 -5.83 7.19 3.25
CA THR A 43 -4.79 6.74 4.20
C THR A 43 -5.42 6.18 5.47
N VAL A 44 -6.44 6.86 6.00
CA VAL A 44 -7.19 6.39 7.17
C VAL A 44 -7.92 5.08 6.85
N ASP A 45 -8.62 5.01 5.72
CA ASP A 45 -9.34 3.80 5.29
C ASP A 45 -8.39 2.59 5.12
N LYS A 46 -7.25 2.78 4.45
CA LYS A 46 -6.19 1.76 4.32
C LYS A 46 -5.72 1.27 5.69
N SER A 47 -5.51 2.17 6.65
CA SER A 47 -5.06 1.80 8.00
C SER A 47 -6.10 0.96 8.76
N ILE A 48 -7.39 1.29 8.63
CA ILE A 48 -8.49 0.56 9.25
C ILE A 48 -8.61 -0.83 8.63
N LYS A 49 -8.64 -0.92 7.30
CA LYS A 49 -8.68 -2.18 6.55
C LYS A 49 -7.52 -3.10 6.92
N LEU A 50 -6.30 -2.55 6.97
CA LEU A 50 -5.11 -3.30 7.39
C LEU A 50 -5.24 -3.84 8.82
N SER A 51 -5.73 -3.03 9.76
CA SER A 51 -5.92 -3.44 11.16
C SER A 51 -6.89 -4.62 11.30
N VAL A 52 -7.88 -4.71 10.42
CA VAL A 52 -8.89 -5.77 10.46
C VAL A 52 -8.40 -7.00 9.74
N MET A 53 -7.69 -6.86 8.62
CA MET A 53 -7.01 -7.95 7.95
C MET A 53 -6.02 -8.65 8.90
N MET A 54 -5.22 -7.89 9.66
CA MET A 54 -4.29 -8.46 10.65
C MET A 54 -5.03 -9.24 11.74
N ARG A 55 -6.16 -8.71 12.23
CA ARG A 55 -7.03 -9.43 13.19
C ARG A 55 -7.66 -10.68 12.57
N ALA A 56 -8.05 -10.65 11.30
CA ALA A 56 -8.59 -11.83 10.61
C ALA A 56 -7.53 -12.94 10.51
N ILE A 57 -6.29 -12.59 10.16
CA ILE A 57 -5.16 -13.53 10.10
C ILE A 57 -4.86 -14.15 11.47
N GLU A 58 -5.01 -13.39 12.55
CA GLU A 58 -4.77 -13.89 13.92
C GLU A 58 -5.91 -14.72 14.49
N ASN A 59 -7.16 -14.45 14.10
CA ASN A 59 -8.33 -15.06 14.76
C ASN A 59 -9.07 -16.09 13.88
N ALA A 60 -9.01 -15.97 12.56
CA ALA A 60 -9.72 -16.87 11.64
C ALA A 60 -8.85 -18.02 11.12
N LEU A 61 -7.52 -17.83 11.11
CA LEU A 61 -6.58 -18.81 10.59
C LEU A 61 -5.93 -19.63 11.69
N ASP A 62 -5.76 -20.92 11.41
CA ASP A 62 -4.90 -21.77 12.22
C ASP A 62 -3.41 -21.42 12.02
N GLU A 63 -2.55 -21.98 12.86
CA GLU A 63 -1.11 -21.67 12.86
C GLU A 63 -0.44 -21.99 11.51
N ARG A 64 -0.90 -23.03 10.81
CA ARG A 64 -0.32 -23.47 9.54
C ARG A 64 -0.76 -22.55 8.41
N GLU A 65 -2.04 -22.23 8.34
CA GLU A 65 -2.64 -21.27 7.41
C GLU A 65 -1.96 -19.91 7.56
N ARG A 66 -1.85 -19.42 8.80
CA ARG A 66 -1.20 -18.16 9.12
C ARG A 66 0.24 -18.12 8.62
N LYS A 67 1.03 -19.16 8.92
CA LYS A 67 2.42 -19.25 8.47
C LYS A 67 2.55 -19.25 6.95
N ILE A 68 1.62 -19.87 6.24
CA ILE A 68 1.58 -19.83 4.77
C ILE A 68 1.27 -18.42 4.29
N ILE A 69 0.21 -17.77 4.80
CA ILE A 69 -0.19 -16.42 4.41
C ILE A 69 0.91 -15.40 4.72
N GLU A 70 1.51 -15.43 5.90
CA GLU A 70 2.60 -14.53 6.28
C GLU A 70 3.79 -14.60 5.32
N ARG A 71 4.16 -15.82 4.89
CA ARG A 71 5.26 -16.01 3.93
C ARG A 71 4.87 -15.67 2.49
N ARG A 72 3.64 -15.95 2.09
CA ARG A 72 3.16 -15.67 0.73
C ARG A 72 3.10 -14.18 0.44
N TYR A 73 2.69 -13.38 1.43
CA TYR A 73 2.44 -11.94 1.27
C TYR A 73 3.44 -11.04 2.01
N GLY A 74 4.52 -11.60 2.56
CA GLY A 74 5.58 -10.81 3.20
C GLY A 74 5.11 -10.05 4.45
N LEU A 75 4.24 -10.68 5.24
CA LEU A 75 3.73 -10.04 6.45
C LEU A 75 4.77 -10.14 7.58
N LYS A 76 4.60 -9.29 8.61
CA LYS A 76 5.48 -9.23 9.80
C LYS A 76 6.97 -9.01 9.46
N GLY A 77 7.24 -8.23 8.41
CA GLY A 77 8.60 -7.87 8.00
C GLY A 77 9.35 -8.98 7.25
N GLY A 78 8.66 -10.06 6.85
CA GLY A 78 9.21 -11.05 5.93
C GLY A 78 9.10 -10.58 4.47
N GLY A 79 9.98 -11.08 3.59
CA GLY A 79 9.77 -10.95 2.15
C GLY A 79 8.67 -11.89 1.65
N GLU A 80 7.94 -11.46 0.62
CA GLU A 80 6.97 -12.31 -0.08
C GLU A 80 7.65 -13.48 -0.80
N LEU A 81 7.02 -14.65 -0.75
CA LEU A 81 7.55 -15.87 -1.35
C LEU A 81 6.54 -16.51 -2.32
N PRO A 82 6.98 -16.97 -3.50
CA PRO A 82 6.17 -17.80 -4.38
C PRO A 82 5.73 -19.10 -3.70
N GLN A 83 4.56 -19.63 -4.07
CA GLN A 83 4.02 -20.90 -3.52
C GLN A 83 5.04 -22.05 -3.56
N ARG A 84 5.85 -22.14 -4.62
CA ARG A 84 6.89 -23.17 -4.76
C ARG A 84 7.97 -23.06 -3.68
N GLU A 85 8.33 -21.85 -3.25
CA GLU A 85 9.36 -21.63 -2.25
C GLU A 85 8.79 -21.89 -0.85
N VAL A 86 7.55 -21.47 -0.59
CA VAL A 86 6.81 -21.82 0.63
C VAL A 86 6.65 -23.34 0.75
N ALA A 87 6.34 -24.02 -0.35
CA ALA A 87 6.21 -25.48 -0.39
C ALA A 87 7.51 -26.20 -0.02
N LYS A 88 8.66 -25.75 -0.58
CA LYS A 88 9.98 -26.26 -0.22
C LYS A 88 10.30 -26.05 1.25
N LEU A 89 10.05 -24.85 1.78
CA LEU A 89 10.30 -24.51 3.19
C LEU A 89 9.46 -25.34 4.16
N LEU A 90 8.23 -25.70 3.77
CA LEU A 90 7.30 -26.47 4.60
C LEU A 90 7.33 -27.98 4.33
N GLY A 91 8.16 -28.45 3.39
CA GLY A 91 8.25 -29.87 3.04
C GLY A 91 6.96 -30.48 2.48
N ILE A 92 6.15 -29.69 1.77
CA ILE A 92 4.88 -30.13 1.18
C ILE A 92 4.80 -29.79 -0.32
N SER A 93 3.79 -30.31 -1.01
CA SER A 93 3.61 -30.01 -2.43
C SER A 93 3.09 -28.59 -2.64
N ARG A 94 3.50 -27.97 -3.76
CA ARG A 94 2.97 -26.66 -4.21
C ARG A 94 1.44 -26.65 -4.27
N SER A 95 0.83 -27.72 -4.82
CA SER A 95 -0.63 -27.84 -4.90
C SER A 95 -1.28 -27.85 -3.51
N TYR A 96 -0.62 -28.42 -2.50
CA TYR A 96 -1.13 -28.39 -1.14
C TYR A 96 -1.05 -26.99 -0.53
N VAL A 97 0.05 -26.25 -0.73
CA VAL A 97 0.14 -24.83 -0.36
C VAL A 97 -0.99 -24.02 -1.02
N SER A 98 -1.22 -24.22 -2.32
CA SER A 98 -2.28 -23.51 -3.06
C SER A 98 -3.68 -23.75 -2.46
N ARG A 99 -3.99 -24.99 -2.09
CA ARG A 99 -5.27 -25.32 -1.44
C ARG A 99 -5.42 -24.66 -0.07
N ILE A 100 -4.37 -24.67 0.74
CA ILE A 100 -4.38 -24.03 2.06
C ILE A 100 -4.51 -22.51 1.91
N GLU A 101 -3.75 -21.90 1.00
CA GLU A 101 -3.83 -20.46 0.71
C GLU A 101 -5.24 -20.06 0.29
N LYS A 102 -5.87 -20.80 -0.63
CA LYS A 102 -7.25 -20.54 -1.05
C LYS A 102 -8.22 -20.58 0.14
N THR A 103 -8.14 -21.63 0.96
CA THR A 103 -9.03 -21.80 2.12
C THR A 103 -8.81 -20.70 3.16
N ALA A 104 -7.55 -20.30 3.38
CA ALA A 104 -7.21 -19.23 4.30
C ALA A 104 -7.75 -17.86 3.82
N LEU A 105 -7.65 -17.56 2.52
CA LEU A 105 -8.21 -16.33 1.96
C LEU A 105 -9.73 -16.28 2.09
N GLU A 106 -10.42 -17.39 1.85
CA GLU A 106 -11.88 -17.49 2.04
C GLU A 106 -12.27 -17.25 3.52
N LYS A 107 -11.49 -17.77 4.47
CA LYS A 107 -11.70 -17.50 5.91
C LYS A 107 -11.48 -16.05 6.28
N ILE A 108 -10.44 -15.42 5.72
CA ILE A 108 -10.16 -13.98 5.93
C ILE A 108 -11.33 -13.15 5.40
N GLU A 109 -11.77 -13.40 4.16
CA GLU A 109 -12.90 -12.69 3.56
C GLU A 109 -14.16 -12.82 4.41
N ALA A 110 -14.50 -14.04 4.85
CA ALA A 110 -15.66 -14.28 5.70
C ALA A 110 -15.59 -13.52 7.03
N TYR A 111 -14.41 -13.44 7.65
CA TYR A 111 -14.19 -12.70 8.88
C TYR A 111 -14.35 -11.19 8.69
N MET A 112 -13.84 -10.66 7.56
CA MET A 112 -13.94 -9.23 7.25
C MET A 112 -15.38 -8.82 6.94
N ARG A 113 -16.11 -9.62 6.17
CA ARG A 113 -17.54 -9.38 5.86
C ARG A 113 -18.41 -9.36 7.10
N GLN A 114 -18.19 -10.27 8.05
CA GLN A 114 -18.94 -10.30 9.33
C GLN A 114 -18.76 -9.01 10.16
N ARG A 115 -17.69 -8.25 9.93
CA ARG A 115 -17.40 -7.00 10.63
C ARG A 115 -17.76 -5.74 9.84
N GLY A 116 -18.44 -5.88 8.69
CA GLY A 116 -18.91 -4.76 7.88
C GLY A 116 -17.78 -3.97 7.23
N ILE A 117 -16.63 -4.61 6.97
CA ILE A 117 -15.49 -3.99 6.27
C ILE A 117 -15.37 -4.63 4.89
N ASP A 118 -16.47 -4.57 4.15
CA ASP A 118 -16.43 -4.74 2.70
C ASP A 118 -16.36 -3.32 2.12
N GLY A 119 -15.35 -3.08 1.29
CA GLY A 119 -15.16 -1.78 0.65
C GLY A 119 -16.25 -1.51 -0.37
N GLU A 120 -17.11 -0.55 -0.07
CA GLU A 120 -17.69 0.32 -1.09
C GLU A 120 -16.70 1.46 -1.40
#